data_AF-A0A2A2I8V6-F1
#
_entry.id   AF-A0A2A2I8V6-F1
#
_cell.length_a   1.000
_cell.length_b   1.000
_cell.length_c   1.000
_cell.angle_alpha   90.00
_cell.angle_beta   90.00
_cell.angle_gamma   90.00
#
_symmetry.space_group_name_H-M   'P 1'
#
loop_
_entity.id
_entity.type
_entity.pdbx_description
1 polymer ?
#
loop_
_entity_poly.entity_id
_entity_poly.type
_entity_poly.pdbx_seq_one_letter_code
_entity_poly.pdbx_strand_id
1 'polypeptide(L)'
;QFALLAGDLARHGGLPRFAPLRLDEDVRAFFRALGPATLGSMGTQVALFADTIIATFLPAGALSALYYADRLNQLPIGVIGIAIGTVLLPEMSRRLTADDHAGAMAAQRRAFDFTLLFSVPFVAAFLTVADPIMRAMF
;
A
#
# COMPACT_ATOMS: atom_id res chain seq x y z
N GLN A 1 9.54 -29.58 1.65
CA GLN A 1 10.63 -28.97 0.83
C GLN A 1 11.61 -28.17 1.68
N PHE A 2 11.16 -27.19 2.49
CA PHE A 2 12.04 -26.45 3.42
C PHE A 2 12.86 -27.32 4.39
N ALA A 3 12.27 -28.40 4.93
CA ALA A 3 12.96 -29.29 5.87
C ALA A 3 14.13 -30.07 5.23
N LEU A 4 14.00 -30.46 3.95
CA LEU A 4 15.07 -31.14 3.21
C LEU A 4 16.21 -30.18 2.89
N LEU A 5 15.88 -28.93 2.54
CA LEU A 5 16.85 -27.88 2.24
C LEU A 5 17.61 -27.44 3.51
N ALA A 6 16.92 -27.34 4.64
CA ALA A 6 17.53 -27.07 5.95
C ALA A 6 18.43 -28.22 6.42
N GLY A 7 18.02 -29.48 6.19
CA GLY A 7 18.82 -30.66 6.50
C GLY A 7 20.10 -30.76 5.64
N ASP A 8 20.03 -30.37 4.38
CA ASP A 8 21.18 -30.34 3.47
C ASP A 8 22.17 -29.21 3.81
N LEU A 9 21.64 -28.02 4.15
CA LEU A 9 22.44 -26.88 4.63
C LEU A 9 23.15 -27.17 5.96
N ALA A 10 22.50 -27.93 6.84
CA ALA A 10 23.07 -28.39 8.11
C ALA A 10 24.24 -29.35 7.91
N ARG A 11 24.14 -30.27 6.93
CA ARG A 11 25.21 -31.21 6.61
C ARG A 11 26.41 -30.53 5.93
N HIS A 12 26.18 -29.45 5.18
CA HIS A 12 27.23 -28.71 4.48
C HIS A 12 27.75 -27.49 5.26
N GLY A 13 27.39 -27.34 6.54
CA GLY A 13 27.91 -26.28 7.41
C GLY A 13 27.46 -24.86 7.04
N GLY A 14 26.47 -24.72 6.15
CA GLY A 14 25.92 -23.45 5.67
C GLY A 14 24.78 -22.89 6.52
N LEU A 15 24.53 -23.46 7.71
CA LEU A 15 23.52 -22.93 8.61
C LEU A 15 23.84 -21.47 8.98
N PRO A 16 22.87 -20.54 8.87
CA PRO A 16 23.09 -19.17 9.26
C PRO A 16 23.48 -19.15 10.74
N ARG A 17 24.75 -18.80 11.01
CA ARG A 17 25.19 -18.52 12.37
C ARG A 17 24.40 -17.33 12.86
N PHE A 18 23.75 -17.47 14.01
CA PHE A 18 23.16 -16.34 14.73
C PHE A 18 24.29 -15.37 15.08
N ALA A 19 24.43 -14.33 14.27
CA ALA A 19 25.33 -13.23 14.55
C ALA A 19 24.69 -12.40 15.67
N PRO A 20 25.47 -11.98 16.70
CA PRO A 20 24.96 -11.05 17.68
C PRO A 20 24.55 -9.75 16.98
N LEU A 21 23.42 -9.17 17.39
CA LEU A 21 22.95 -7.86 16.91
C LEU A 21 24.00 -6.80 17.24
N ARG A 22 24.86 -6.46 16.27
CA ARG A 22 25.77 -5.33 16.38
C ARG A 22 25.01 -4.10 15.91
N LEU A 23 24.98 -3.07 16.76
CA LEU A 23 24.42 -1.76 16.42
C LEU A 23 25.41 -1.00 15.55
N ASP A 24 25.68 -1.54 14.37
CA ASP A 24 26.52 -0.91 13.36
C ASP A 24 25.75 0.27 12.72
N GLU A 25 26.46 1.12 11.97
CA GLU A 25 25.92 2.36 11.37
C GLU A 25 24.61 2.09 10.58
N ASP A 26 24.58 0.99 9.82
CA ASP A 26 23.42 0.58 9.02
C ASP A 26 22.19 0.23 9.87
N VAL A 27 22.40 -0.47 10.99
CA VAL A 27 21.32 -0.83 11.93
C VAL A 27 20.78 0.43 12.60
N ARG A 28 21.65 1.37 12.95
CA ARG A 28 21.24 2.67 13.52
C ARG A 28 20.49 3.52 12.49
N ALA A 29 20.92 3.53 11.23
CA ALA A 29 20.23 4.19 10.13
C ALA A 29 18.84 3.57 9.89
N PHE A 30 18.73 2.24 9.92
CA PHE A 30 17.47 1.53 9.84
C PHE A 30 16.51 1.96 10.96
N PHE A 31 16.93 1.93 12.23
CA PHE A 31 16.06 2.34 13.34
C PHE A 31 15.67 3.83 13.27
N ARG A 32 16.56 4.69 12.78
CA ARG A 32 16.27 6.11 12.54
C ARG A 32 15.22 6.31 11.44
N ALA A 33 15.21 5.47 10.41
CA ALA A 33 14.19 5.48 9.37
C ALA A 33 12.89 4.78 9.81
N LEU A 34 12.98 3.76 10.67
CA LEU A 34 11.86 2.98 11.17
C LEU A 34 10.92 3.83 12.02
N GLY A 35 11.44 4.73 12.86
CA GLY A 35 10.63 5.66 13.65
C GLY A 35 9.62 6.45 12.83
N PRO A 36 10.05 7.29 11.86
CA PRO A 36 9.14 8.06 11.01
C PRO A 36 8.29 7.16 10.10
N ALA A 37 8.81 6.02 9.62
CA ALA A 37 8.01 5.08 8.83
C ALA A 37 6.84 4.48 9.64
N THR A 38 7.10 4.10 10.90
CA THR A 38 6.09 3.52 11.80
C THR A 38 5.04 4.57 12.17
N LEU A 39 5.47 5.80 12.48
CA LEU A 39 4.56 6.92 12.73
C LEU A 39 3.69 7.20 11.50
N GLY A 40 4.26 7.15 10.29
CA GLY A 40 3.52 7.30 9.04
C GLY A 40 2.44 6.22 8.86
N SER A 41 2.72 4.98 9.27
CA SER A 41 1.75 3.89 9.21
C SER A 41 0.71 3.90 10.35
N MET A 42 0.88 4.71 11.40
CA MET A 42 -0.12 4.77 12.48
C MET A 42 -1.46 5.32 12.02
N GLY A 43 -1.48 6.20 11.00
CA GLY A 43 -2.72 6.81 10.51
C GLY A 43 -3.76 5.78 10.05
N THR A 44 -3.33 4.73 9.35
CA THR A 44 -4.23 3.66 8.90
C THR A 44 -4.76 2.82 10.06
N GLN A 45 -3.93 2.57 11.07
CA GLN A 45 -4.35 1.85 12.28
C GLN A 45 -5.35 2.65 13.10
N VAL A 46 -5.14 3.96 13.21
CA VAL A 46 -6.10 4.87 13.88
C VAL A 46 -7.42 4.91 13.13
N ALA A 47 -7.41 4.96 11.80
CA ALA A 47 -8.63 4.94 10.99
C ALA A 47 -9.46 3.66 11.24
N LEU A 48 -8.84 2.49 11.19
CA LEU A 48 -9.52 1.21 11.46
C LEU A 48 -10.09 1.13 12.88
N PHE A 49 -9.36 1.69 13.85
CA PHE A 49 -9.83 1.77 15.23
C PHE A 49 -11.06 2.68 15.35
N ALA A 50 -11.03 3.84 14.70
CA ALA A 50 -12.16 4.76 14.65
C ALA A 50 -13.38 4.13 13.94
N ASP A 51 -13.17 3.47 12.81
CA ASP A 51 -14.22 2.75 12.07
C ASP A 51 -14.90 1.69 12.93
N THR A 52 -14.10 0.95 13.71
CA THR A 52 -14.61 -0.06 14.65
C THR A 52 -15.47 0.59 15.74
N ILE A 53 -15.01 1.70 16.32
CA ILE A 53 -15.78 2.44 17.33
C ILE A 53 -17.11 2.92 16.75
N ILE A 54 -17.08 3.58 15.59
CA ILE A 54 -18.29 4.08 14.91
C ILE A 54 -19.25 2.92 14.64
N ALA A 55 -18.74 1.78 14.15
CA ALA A 55 -19.55 0.62 13.84
C ALA A 55 -20.23 -0.01 15.07
N THR A 56 -19.67 0.11 16.28
CA THR A 56 -20.34 -0.36 17.50
C THR A 56 -21.60 0.43 17.85
N PHE A 57 -21.72 1.67 17.36
CA PHE A 57 -22.92 2.50 17.52
C PHE A 57 -23.98 2.25 16.43
N LEU A 58 -23.66 1.49 15.38
CA LEU A 58 -24.58 1.21 14.27
C LEU A 58 -25.27 -0.16 14.42
N PRO A 59 -26.40 -0.39 13.71
CA PRO A 59 -27.08 -1.68 13.71
C PRO A 59 -26.18 -2.84 13.25
N ALA A 60 -26.53 -4.06 13.68
CA ALA A 60 -25.84 -5.27 13.28
C ALA A 60 -25.68 -5.36 11.75
N GLY A 61 -24.45 -5.63 11.29
CA GLY A 61 -24.10 -5.69 9.86
C GLY A 61 -23.39 -4.44 9.32
N ALA A 62 -23.41 -3.31 10.04
CA ALA A 62 -22.73 -2.09 9.58
C ALA A 62 -21.21 -2.23 9.44
N LEU A 63 -20.56 -2.93 10.37
CA LEU A 63 -19.12 -3.21 10.28
C LEU A 63 -18.79 -4.03 9.04
N SER A 64 -19.58 -5.06 8.75
CA SER A 64 -19.40 -5.90 7.55
C SER A 64 -19.64 -5.12 6.27
N ALA A 65 -20.68 -4.26 6.23
CA ALA A 65 -20.95 -3.40 5.08
C ALA A 65 -19.80 -2.41 4.82
N LEU A 66 -19.28 -1.77 5.87
CA LEU A 66 -18.14 -0.86 5.77
C LEU A 66 -16.87 -1.60 5.31
N TYR A 67 -16.63 -2.79 5.86
CA TYR A 67 -15.50 -3.64 5.47
C TYR A 67 -15.59 -4.07 4.00
N TYR A 68 -16.76 -4.48 3.51
CA TYR A 68 -16.95 -4.85 2.11
C TYR A 68 -16.80 -3.65 1.16
N ALA A 69 -17.29 -2.48 1.56
CA ALA A 69 -17.09 -1.24 0.82
C ALA A 69 -15.61 -0.86 0.73
N ASP A 70 -14.85 -0.98 1.83
CA ASP A 70 -13.41 -0.73 1.84
C ASP A 70 -12.66 -1.67 0.89
N ARG A 71 -13.00 -2.98 0.90
CA ARG A 71 -12.42 -3.95 -0.04
C ARG A 71 -12.69 -3.59 -1.50
N LEU A 72 -13.89 -3.13 -1.80
CA LEU A 72 -14.25 -2.70 -3.14
C LEU A 72 -13.46 -1.45 -3.56
N ASN A 73 -13.25 -0.50 -2.65
CA ASN A 73 -12.43 0.70 -2.87
C ASN A 73 -10.94 0.38 -3.08
N GLN A 74 -10.42 -0.70 -2.49
CA GLN A 74 -9.04 -1.12 -2.70
C GLN A 74 -8.75 -1.53 -4.15
N LEU A 75 -9.76 -1.97 -4.92
CA LEU A 75 -9.60 -2.36 -6.32
C LEU A 75 -9.11 -1.21 -7.22
N PRO A 76 -9.84 -0.06 -7.34
CA PRO A 76 -9.38 1.06 -8.14
C PRO A 76 -8.10 1.68 -7.59
N ILE A 77 -7.96 1.79 -6.26
CA ILE A 77 -6.73 2.31 -5.63
C ILE A 77 -5.53 1.46 -6.00
N GLY A 78 -5.67 0.13 -5.92
CA GLY A 78 -4.61 -0.81 -6.27
C GLY A 78 -4.22 -0.71 -7.74
N VAL A 79 -5.19 -0.80 -8.65
CA VAL A 79 -4.90 -0.80 -10.10
C VAL A 79 -4.32 0.54 -10.56
N ILE A 80 -4.99 1.65 -10.24
CA ILE A 80 -4.57 2.99 -10.68
C ILE A 80 -3.26 3.37 -9.98
N GLY A 81 -3.17 3.15 -8.67
CA GLY A 81 -2.00 3.49 -7.87
C GLY A 81 -0.75 2.73 -8.31
N ILE A 82 -0.85 1.43 -8.57
CA ILE A 82 0.27 0.62 -9.07
C ILE A 82 0.66 1.06 -10.48
N ALA A 83 -0.31 1.25 -11.39
CA ALA A 83 -0.02 1.65 -12.76
C ALA A 83 0.67 3.02 -12.82
N ILE A 84 0.16 4.01 -12.08
CA ILE A 84 0.76 5.34 -12.03
C ILE A 84 2.11 5.31 -11.31
N GLY A 85 2.20 4.65 -10.16
CA GLY A 85 3.43 4.59 -9.38
C GLY A 85 4.59 3.93 -10.12
N THR A 86 4.33 2.83 -10.85
CA THR A 86 5.37 2.12 -11.62
C THR A 86 5.93 2.94 -12.78
N VAL A 87 5.15 3.84 -13.37
CA VAL A 87 5.57 4.69 -14.49
C VAL A 87 6.12 6.04 -14.01
N LEU A 88 5.43 6.67 -13.06
CA LEU A 88 5.74 8.03 -12.60
C LEU A 88 7.04 8.08 -11.81
N LEU A 89 7.30 7.10 -10.92
CA LEU A 89 8.45 7.15 -10.02
C LEU A 89 9.79 7.09 -10.79
N PRO A 90 9.99 6.16 -11.76
CA PRO A 90 11.19 6.16 -12.57
C PRO A 90 11.30 7.38 -13.48
N GLU A 91 10.19 7.84 -14.08
CA GLU A 91 10.19 9.03 -14.94
C GLU A 91 10.61 10.28 -14.17
N MET A 92 9.99 10.53 -13.00
CA MET A 92 10.32 11.65 -12.14
C MET A 92 11.76 11.59 -11.64
N SER A 93 12.21 10.41 -11.19
CA SER A 93 13.60 10.24 -10.74
C SER A 93 14.58 10.62 -11.85
N ARG A 94 14.38 10.15 -13.09
CA ARG A 94 15.23 10.49 -14.23
C ARG A 94 15.24 11.99 -14.54
N ARG A 95 14.09 12.66 -14.51
CA ARG A 95 13.97 14.09 -14.80
C ARG A 95 14.58 14.97 -13.72
N LEU A 96 14.37 14.62 -12.45
CA LEU A 96 14.97 15.34 -11.32
C LEU A 96 16.50 15.20 -11.31
N THR A 97 17.05 14.03 -11.64
CA THR A 97 18.51 13.86 -11.77
C THR A 97 19.08 14.65 -12.95
N ALA A 98 18.27 14.94 -13.98
CA ALA A 98 18.66 15.77 -15.12
C ALA A 98 18.42 17.28 -14.90
N ASP A 99 18.06 17.71 -13.69
CA ASP A 99 17.72 19.09 -13.33
C ASP A 99 16.48 19.64 -14.09
N ASP A 100 15.69 18.77 -14.73
CA ASP A 100 14.46 19.09 -15.46
C ASP A 100 13.25 19.12 -14.49
N HIS A 101 13.24 20.12 -13.61
CA HIS A 101 12.14 20.30 -12.66
C HIS A 101 10.79 20.56 -13.34
N ALA A 102 10.79 21.32 -14.45
CA ALA A 102 9.58 21.64 -15.20
C ALA A 102 8.94 20.37 -15.79
N GLY A 103 9.76 19.49 -16.38
CA GLY A 103 9.30 18.22 -16.90
C GLY A 103 8.85 17.25 -15.81
N ALA A 104 9.50 17.24 -14.64
CA ALA A 104 9.05 16.44 -13.49
C ALA A 104 7.65 16.87 -13.01
N MET A 105 7.40 18.19 -12.91
CA MET A 105 6.09 18.73 -12.58
C MET A 105 5.03 18.43 -13.64
N ALA A 106 5.41 18.47 -14.92
CA ALA A 106 4.51 18.10 -16.01
C ALA A 106 4.11 16.61 -15.96
N ALA A 107 5.08 15.72 -15.67
CA ALA A 107 4.82 14.29 -15.49
C ALA A 107 3.86 14.04 -14.30
N GLN A 108 4.08 14.73 -13.19
CA GLN A 108 3.19 14.65 -12.02
C GLN A 108 1.78 15.15 -12.33
N ARG A 109 1.63 16.28 -13.04
CA ARG A 109 0.31 16.78 -13.47
C ARG A 109 -0.41 15.76 -14.35
N ARG A 110 0.29 15.18 -15.32
CA ARG A 110 -0.29 14.16 -16.20
C ARG A 110 -0.72 12.91 -15.42
N ALA A 111 0.05 12.48 -14.43
CA ALA A 111 -0.32 11.37 -13.56
C ALA A 111 -1.57 11.68 -12.72
N PHE A 112 -1.68 12.92 -12.21
CA PHE A 112 -2.88 13.39 -11.52
C PHE A 112 -4.09 13.39 -12.45
N ASP A 113 -3.96 13.94 -13.67
CA ASP A 113 -5.03 13.97 -14.67
C ASP A 113 -5.51 12.55 -15.03
N PHE A 114 -4.59 11.61 -15.24
CA PHE A 114 -4.95 10.21 -15.48
C PHE A 114 -5.62 9.56 -14.28
N THR A 115 -5.12 9.81 -13.08
CA THR A 115 -5.74 9.29 -11.84
C THR A 115 -7.18 9.78 -11.73
N LEU A 116 -7.42 11.06 -11.98
CA LEU A 116 -8.75 11.65 -11.95
C LEU A 116 -9.64 11.04 -13.05
N LEU A 117 -9.14 10.98 -14.28
CA LEU A 117 -9.83 10.43 -15.43
C LEU A 117 -10.27 8.98 -15.20
N PHE A 118 -9.41 8.15 -14.60
CA PHE A 118 -9.75 6.77 -14.28
C PHE A 118 -10.63 6.64 -13.03
N SER A 119 -10.52 7.54 -12.06
CA SER A 119 -11.33 7.48 -10.83
C SER A 119 -12.79 7.87 -11.07
N VAL A 120 -13.06 8.82 -11.97
CA VAL A 120 -14.41 9.29 -12.30
C VAL A 120 -15.39 8.15 -12.67
N PRO A 121 -15.07 7.22 -13.59
CA PRO A 121 -15.98 6.12 -13.92
C PRO A 121 -16.21 5.15 -12.76
N PHE A 122 -15.22 4.90 -11.90
CA PHE A 122 -15.42 4.08 -10.69
C PHE A 122 -16.39 4.75 -9.71
N VAL A 123 -16.23 6.06 -9.49
CA VAL A 123 -17.16 6.83 -8.66
C VAL A 123 -18.57 6.77 -9.25
N ALA A 124 -18.72 6.99 -10.55
CA ALA A 124 -20.01 6.89 -11.23
C ALA A 124 -20.63 5.49 -11.10
N ALA A 125 -19.83 4.43 -11.25
CA ALA A 125 -20.29 3.05 -11.09
C ALA A 125 -20.73 2.76 -9.64
N PHE A 126 -19.94 3.16 -8.65
CA PHE A 126 -20.29 2.96 -7.24
C PHE A 126 -21.51 3.76 -6.80
N LEU A 127 -21.78 4.93 -7.41
CA LEU A 127 -22.98 5.71 -7.11
C LEU A 127 -24.24 5.17 -7.81
N THR A 128 -24.11 4.61 -9.02
CA THR A 128 -25.27 4.21 -9.84
C THR A 128 -25.66 2.75 -9.66
N VAL A 129 -24.70 1.87 -9.42
CA VAL A 129 -24.89 0.41 -9.40
C VAL A 129 -24.23 -0.26 -8.18
N ALA A 130 -24.19 0.41 -7.03
CA ALA A 130 -23.67 -0.17 -5.78
C ALA A 130 -24.34 -1.50 -5.40
N ASP A 131 -25.67 -1.55 -5.37
CA ASP A 131 -26.43 -2.74 -4.97
C ASP A 131 -26.08 -4.00 -5.78
N PRO A 132 -26.12 -3.98 -7.13
CA PRO A 132 -25.76 -5.16 -7.92
C PRO A 132 -24.27 -5.52 -7.80
N ILE A 133 -23.37 -4.55 -7.63
CA ILE A 133 -21.94 -4.85 -7.39
C ILE A 133 -21.77 -5.63 -6.08
N MET A 134 -22.40 -5.15 -5.01
CA MET A 134 -22.29 -5.78 -3.69
C MET A 134 -22.87 -7.19 -3.70
N ARG A 135 -24.04 -7.40 -4.28
CA ARG A 135 -24.68 -8.73 -4.40
C ARG A 135 -23.93 -9.71 -5.31
N ALA A 136 -23.16 -9.21 -6.27
CA ALA A 136 -22.37 -10.07 -7.16
C ALA A 136 -21.06 -10.52 -6.51
N MET A 137 -20.52 -9.73 -5.58
CA MET A 137 -19.22 -9.98 -4.94
C MET A 137 -19.33 -10.66 -3.57
N PHE A 138 -20.45 -10.49 -2.87
CA PHE A 138 -20.70 -10.98 -1.51
C PHE A 138 -22.11 -11.57 -1.39
#